data_AF-A0A553SKZ8-F1
#
_entry.id   AF-A0A553SKZ8-F1
#
_cell.length_a   1.000
_cell.length_b   1.000
_cell.length_c   1.000
_cell.angle_alpha   90.00
_cell.angle_beta   90.00
_cell.angle_gamma   90.00
#
_symmetry.space_group_name_H-M   'P 1'
#
loop_
_entity.id
_entity.type
_entity.pdbx_description
1 polymer ?
#
loop_
_entity_poly.entity_id
_entity_poly.type
_entity_poly.pdbx_seq_one_letter_code
_entity_poly.pdbx_strand_id
1 'polypeptide(L)' 'MKIYKQKNAIILTGKAWQVRHMLKNYQKDYKFVKDWIEADTLQRKKEDKK' A
#
# COMPACT_ATOMS: atom_id res chain seq x y z
N MET A 1 8.07 -3.16 10.40
CA MET A 1 7.97 -2.55 9.06
C MET A 1 6.73 -1.69 9.09
N LYS A 2 6.84 -0.38 8.82
CA LYS A 2 5.70 0.54 8.84
C LYS A 2 5.43 1.04 7.43
N ILE A 3 4.16 1.04 7.04
CA ILE A 3 3.70 1.51 5.73
C ILE A 3 2.90 2.78 5.99
N TYR A 4 3.36 3.90 5.46
CA TYR A 4 2.62 5.16 5.47
C TYR A 4 2.02 5.38 4.09
N LYS A 5 0.71 5.52 4.04
CA LYS A 5 -0.03 5.77 2.80
C LYS A 5 -0.48 7.22 2.79
N GLN A 6 0.06 7.99 1.85
CA GLN A 6 -0.35 9.36 1.55
C GLN A 6 -1.25 9.36 0.32
N LYS A 7 -1.93 10.50 0.06
CA LYS A 7 -2.88 10.64 -1.07
C LYS A 7 -2.27 10.30 -2.44
N ASN A 8 -0.97 10.49 -2.63
CA ASN A 8 -0.30 10.29 -3.92
C ASN A 8 0.94 9.39 -3.84
N ALA A 9 1.24 8.82 -2.67
CA ALA A 9 2.47 8.07 -2.46
C ALA A 9 2.34 7.04 -1.34
N ILE A 10 3.16 5.98 -1.44
CA ILE A 10 3.27 4.94 -0.43
C ILE A 10 4.72 4.91 0.05
N ILE A 11 4.90 5.11 1.35
CA ILE A 11 6.21 5.13 1.99
C ILE A 11 6.34 3.86 2.83
N LEU A 12 7.29 2.99 2.45
CA LEU A 12 7.62 1.77 3.16
C LEU A 12 8.87 2.01 4.01
N THR A 13 8.80 1.72 5.31
CA THR A 13 9.94 1.87 6.23
C THR A 13 10.25 0.56 6.94
N GLY A 14 11.52 0.14 6.89
CA GLY A 14 11.99 -1.11 7.49
C GLY A 14 13.32 -1.59 6.93
N LYS A 15 13.70 -2.84 7.22
CA LYS A 15 14.92 -3.44 6.66
C LYS A 15 14.77 -3.60 5.15
N ALA A 16 15.85 -3.39 4.38
CA ALA A 16 15.81 -3.40 2.91
C ALA A 16 15.18 -4.67 2.32
N TRP A 17 15.48 -5.84 2.90
CA TRP A 17 14.89 -7.11 2.45
C TRP A 17 13.39 -7.19 2.70
N GLN A 18 12.88 -6.59 3.78
CA GLN A 18 11.44 -6.56 4.09
C GLN A 18 10.70 -5.69 3.07
N VAL A 19 11.28 -4.55 2.70
CA VAL A 19 10.74 -3.67 1.66
C VAL A 19 10.68 -4.41 0.32
N ARG A 20 11.77 -5.08 -0.07
CA ARG A 20 11.80 -5.90 -1.30
C ARG A 20 10.75 -7.01 -1.30
N HIS A 21 10.62 -7.74 -0.19
CA HIS A 21 9.64 -8.81 -0.06
C HIS A 21 8.21 -8.30 -0.21
N MET A 22 7.89 -7.18 0.45
CA MET A 22 6.55 -6.57 0.38
C MET A 22 6.23 -6.04 -1.00
N LEU A 23 7.17 -5.36 -1.66
CA LEU A 23 6.99 -4.89 -3.04
C LEU A 23 6.71 -6.06 -3.99
N LYS A 24 7.44 -7.18 -3.87
CA LYS A 24 7.17 -8.38 -4.66
C LYS A 24 5.79 -8.98 -4.40
N ASN A 25 5.30 -8.92 -3.16
CA ASN A 25 3.98 -9.43 -2.83
C ASN A 25 2.89 -8.54 -3.45
N TYR A 26 2.97 -7.23 -3.26
CA TYR A 26 1.99 -6.28 -3.80
C TYR A 26 2.04 -6.16 -5.33
N GLN A 27 3.16 -6.49 -5.97
CA GLN A 27 3.23 -6.58 -7.43
C GLN A 27 2.29 -7.66 -8.01
N LYS A 28 1.93 -8.69 -7.23
CA LYS A 28 0.96 -9.71 -7.66
C LYS A 28 -0.46 -9.16 -7.67
N ASP A 29 -0.76 -8.32 -6.69
CA ASP A 29 -2.11 -7.80 -6.44
C ASP A 29 -2.38 -6.51 -7.24
N TYR A 30 -1.34 -5.72 -7.50
CA TYR A 30 -1.44 -4.41 -8.14
C TYR A 30 -0.42 -4.24 -9.25
N LYS A 31 -0.89 -3.89 -10.45
CA LYS A 31 -0.03 -3.61 -11.61
C LYS A 31 0.60 -2.23 -11.52
N PHE A 32 -0.15 -1.24 -11.03
CA PHE A 32 0.33 0.13 -10.85
C PHE A 32 0.23 0.59 -9.39
N VAL A 33 1.11 1.52 -9.01
CA VAL A 33 1.07 2.16 -7.69
C VAL A 33 -0.23 2.95 -7.50
N LYS A 34 -0.80 3.49 -8.58
CA LYS A 34 -2.10 4.18 -8.56
C LYS A 34 -3.23 3.25 -8.10
N ASP A 35 -3.31 2.05 -8.67
CA ASP A 35 -4.30 1.03 -8.29
C ASP A 35 -4.16 0.63 -6.81
N TRP A 36 -2.91 0.56 -6.33
CA TRP A 36 -2.62 0.26 -4.94
C TRP A 36 -3.09 1.37 -3.98
N ILE A 37 -2.90 2.64 -4.35
CA ILE A 37 -3.40 3.79 -3.58
C ILE A 37 -4.93 3.81 -3.59
N GLU A 38 -5.55 3.61 -4.76
CA GLU A 38 -7.01 3.64 -4.91
C GLU A 38 -7.71 2.52 -4.14
N ALA A 39 -7.16 1.30 -4.17
CA ALA A 39 -7.69 0.17 -3.40
C ALA A 39 -7.70 0.43 -1.90
N ASP A 40 -6.71 1.15 -1.37
CA ASP A 40 -6.67 1.53 0.05
C ASP A 40 -7.73 2.60 0.38
N THR A 41 -7.95 3.58 -0.50
CA THR A 41 -8.99 4.61 -0.29
C THR A 41 -10.39 4.00 -0.24
N LEU A 42 -10.62 2.91 -0.97
CA LEU A 42 -11.87 2.14 -0.92
C LEU A 42 -12.01 1.36 0.40
N GLN A 43 -10.90 0.91 1.01
CA GLN A 43 -10.93 0.24 2.31
C GLN A 43 -11.24 1.22 3.45
N ARG A 44 -10.62 2.41 3.48
CA ARG A 44 -10.95 3.42 4.52
C ARG A 44 -12.39 3.89 4.47
N LYS A 45 -12.96 4.10 3.27
CA LYS A 45 -14.38 4.46 3.10
C LYS A 45 -15.36 3.40 3.61
N LYS A 46 -14.94 2.13 3.70
CA LYS A 46 -15.76 1.06 4.30
C LYS A 46 -15.72 1.08 5.82
N GLU A 47 -14.63 1.55 6.43
CA GLU A 47 -14.47 1.67 7.88
C GLU A 47 -15.16 2.91 8.43
N ASP A 48 -15.12 4.04 7.71
CA ASP A 48 -15.81 5.29 8.11
C ASP A 48 -17.35 5.22 8.04
N LYS A 49 -17.90 4.14 7.46
CA LYS A 49 -19.34 3.92 7.28
C LYS A 49 -19.94 2.91 8.26
N LYS A 50 -19.16 2.43 9.22
CA LYS A 50 -19.57 1.46 10.24
C LYS A 50 -19.60 2.13 11.62
#